data_AF-Q2ET72-F1
#
_entry.id   AF-Q2ET72-F1
#
_cell.length_a   1.000
_cell.length_b   1.000
_cell.length_c   1.000
_cell.angle_alpha   90.00
_cell.angle_beta   90.00
_cell.angle_gamma   90.00
#
_symmetry.space_group_name_H-M   'P 1'
#
loop_
_entity.id
_entity.type
_entity.pdbx_description
1 polymer ?
#
loop_
_entity_poly.entity_id
_entity_poly.type
_entity_poly.pdbx_seq_one_letter_code
_entity_poly.pdbx_strand_id
1 'polypeptide(L)'
;VYSKSAVAKLPKLTRASVDGAVGEMEAQGYQFEKRPAGTATKYALTIQNIIDIYAHRGIPKYRDRYSEVYSIFIGSLKGGVSKTVSSVSVAHALRAHPHLLSEDLRILLLDLDPQSSATMFLNYLHAVGLVDTTAPQAMLQNVSREELLEDFIVPSVIPGVYVMPASIDDAFIASNWDTLCEEHLLGQNKHAILRENIIDKLKHDFDFILIDTGPHL
;
A
#
# COMPACT_ATOMS: atom_id res chain seq x y z
N VAL A 1 -4.22 18.04 -1.31
CA VAL A 1 -3.36 18.94 -2.11
C VAL A 1 -2.71 19.98 -1.21
N TYR A 2 -1.54 20.49 -1.59
CA TYR A 2 -0.72 21.43 -0.82
C TYR A 2 -0.42 22.69 -1.64
N SER A 3 -0.26 23.83 -0.96
CA SER A 3 0.30 25.02 -1.58
C SER A 3 1.82 24.92 -1.66
N LYS A 4 2.44 25.64 -2.60
CA LYS A 4 3.90 25.76 -2.68
C LYS A 4 4.54 26.25 -1.38
N SER A 5 3.87 27.18 -0.68
CA SER A 5 4.30 27.69 0.62
C SER A 5 4.22 26.65 1.75
N ALA A 6 3.28 25.71 1.68
CA ALA A 6 3.20 24.61 2.63
C ALA A 6 4.30 23.58 2.36
N VAL A 7 4.57 23.26 1.08
CA VAL A 7 5.66 22.35 0.69
C VAL A 7 7.02 22.87 1.12
N ALA A 8 7.24 24.19 1.08
CA ALA A 8 8.46 24.83 1.57
C ALA A 8 8.71 24.66 3.09
N LYS A 9 7.74 24.17 3.87
CA LYS A 9 7.88 23.88 5.30
C LYS A 9 8.17 22.41 5.59
N LEU A 10 8.16 21.55 4.57
CA LEU A 10 8.44 20.13 4.73
C LEU A 10 9.94 19.89 4.95
N PRO A 11 10.33 18.76 5.57
CA PRO A 11 11.73 18.46 5.84
C PRO A 11 12.61 18.52 4.59
N LYS A 12 13.85 19.00 4.72
CA LYS A 12 14.84 19.12 3.63
C LYS A 12 14.44 20.08 2.47
N LEU A 13 13.29 20.74 2.55
CA LEU A 13 12.84 21.73 1.58
C LEU A 13 12.92 23.15 2.16
N THR A 14 13.20 24.10 1.28
CA THR A 14 13.14 25.55 1.53
C THR A 14 12.34 26.21 0.42
N ARG A 15 11.86 27.44 0.65
CA ARG A 15 11.13 28.20 -0.37
C ARG A 15 11.90 28.31 -1.68
N ALA A 16 13.17 28.72 -1.63
CA ALA A 16 14.03 28.84 -2.81
C ALA A 16 14.18 27.50 -3.55
N SER A 17 14.35 26.40 -2.82
CA SER A 17 14.52 25.10 -3.44
C SER A 17 13.25 24.56 -4.11
N VAL A 18 12.09 24.81 -3.53
CA VAL A 18 10.80 24.43 -4.12
C VAL A 18 10.50 25.32 -5.31
N ASP A 19 10.85 26.61 -5.23
CA ASP A 19 10.71 27.54 -6.34
C ASP A 19 11.56 27.14 -7.55
N GLY A 20 12.84 26.81 -7.33
CA GLY A 20 13.75 26.31 -8.36
C GLY A 20 13.29 24.98 -8.95
N ALA A 21 13.02 23.97 -8.12
CA ALA A 21 12.61 22.64 -8.59
C ALA A 21 11.33 22.68 -9.43
N VAL A 22 10.30 23.41 -9.00
CA VAL A 22 9.07 23.54 -9.79
C VAL A 22 9.34 24.21 -11.15
N GLY A 23 10.16 25.26 -11.20
CA GLY A 23 10.49 25.94 -12.45
C GLY A 23 11.28 25.06 -13.42
N GLU A 24 12.26 24.31 -12.90
CA GLU A 24 13.06 23.36 -13.67
C GLU A 24 12.21 22.20 -14.21
N MET A 25 11.35 21.62 -13.36
CA MET A 25 10.45 20.53 -13.76
C MET A 25 9.43 21.00 -14.81
N GLU A 26 8.84 22.19 -14.66
CA GLU A 26 7.95 22.77 -15.68
C GLU A 26 8.68 23.03 -17.01
N ALA A 27 9.93 23.50 -16.97
CA ALA A 27 10.75 23.70 -18.16
C ALA A 27 11.09 22.38 -18.87
N GLN A 28 11.09 21.25 -18.13
CA GLN A 28 11.24 19.90 -18.66
C GLN A 28 9.91 19.27 -19.10
N GLY A 29 8.79 20.00 -18.99
CA GLY A 29 7.47 19.56 -19.44
C GLY A 29 6.59 18.93 -18.35
N TYR A 30 7.03 18.86 -17.10
CA TYR A 30 6.20 18.39 -15.98
C TYR A 30 5.04 19.37 -15.74
N GLN A 31 3.82 18.84 -15.61
CA GLN A 31 2.63 19.66 -15.42
C GLN A 31 2.14 19.60 -13.96
N PHE A 32 2.20 20.72 -13.26
CA PHE A 32 1.58 20.86 -11.94
C PHE A 32 0.16 21.43 -12.07
N GLU A 33 -0.79 20.79 -11.38
CA GLU A 33 -2.16 21.30 -11.30
C GLU A 33 -2.19 22.67 -10.62
N LYS A 34 -2.92 23.61 -11.22
CA LYS A 34 -3.18 24.96 -10.70
C LYS A 34 -4.69 25.15 -10.57
N ARG A 35 -5.15 25.59 -9.41
CA ARG A 35 -6.57 25.87 -9.15
C ARG A 35 -6.83 27.37 -9.01
N PRO A 36 -8.01 27.86 -9.46
CA PRO A 36 -8.44 29.23 -9.18
C PRO A 36 -8.56 29.47 -7.68
N ALA A 37 -8.07 30.61 -7.21
CA ALA A 37 -8.17 31.05 -5.82
C ALA A 37 -8.43 32.57 -5.80
N GLY A 38 -9.69 32.94 -6.00
CA GLY A 38 -10.09 34.32 -6.22
C GLY A 38 -9.64 34.79 -7.60
N THR A 39 -8.91 35.91 -7.65
CA THR A 39 -8.38 36.49 -8.90
C THR A 39 -7.05 35.87 -9.38
N ALA A 40 -6.45 34.97 -8.59
CA ALA A 40 -5.16 34.36 -8.90
C ALA A 40 -5.30 32.84 -9.08
N THR A 41 -4.39 32.24 -9.84
CA THR A 41 -4.18 30.79 -9.90
C THR A 41 -3.09 30.37 -8.90
N LYS A 42 -3.38 29.33 -8.12
CA LYS A 42 -2.45 28.78 -7.12
C LYS A 42 -2.15 27.31 -7.41
N TYR A 43 -0.92 26.90 -7.19
CA TYR A 43 -0.53 25.49 -7.24
C TYR A 43 -1.34 24.65 -6.26
N ALA A 44 -1.80 23.49 -6.73
CA ALA A 44 -2.49 22.48 -5.95
C ALA A 44 -1.69 21.18 -5.99
N LEU A 45 -0.57 21.14 -5.27
CA LEU A 45 0.41 20.06 -5.33
C LEU A 45 -0.14 18.79 -4.67
N THR A 46 -0.15 17.68 -5.40
CA THR A 46 -0.51 16.35 -4.86
C THR A 46 0.64 15.77 -4.03
N ILE A 47 0.39 14.66 -3.34
CA ILE A 47 1.46 13.89 -2.68
C ILE A 47 2.52 13.45 -3.71
N GLN A 48 2.07 12.99 -4.89
CA GLN A 48 2.98 12.59 -5.97
C GLN A 48 3.85 13.75 -6.46
N ASN A 49 3.26 14.95 -6.65
CA ASN A 49 4.05 16.12 -7.02
C ASN A 49 5.15 16.45 -6.00
N ILE A 50 4.87 16.28 -4.71
CA ILE A 50 5.86 16.52 -3.65
C ILE A 50 6.97 15.47 -3.68
N ILE A 51 6.61 14.20 -3.86
CA ILE A 51 7.56 13.09 -4.04
C ILE A 51 8.47 13.35 -5.24
N ASP A 52 7.92 13.80 -6.36
CA ASP A 52 8.67 14.07 -7.58
C ASP A 52 9.61 15.27 -7.39
N ILE A 53 9.20 16.29 -6.62
CA ILE A 53 10.09 17.39 -6.20
C ILE A 53 11.25 16.86 -5.36
N TYR A 54 11.01 15.95 -4.40
CA TYR A 54 12.09 15.32 -3.63
C TYR A 54 13.06 14.54 -4.53
N ALA A 55 12.53 13.77 -5.47
CA ALA A 55 13.31 12.98 -6.42
C ALA A 55 14.15 13.87 -7.36
N HIS A 56 13.56 14.93 -7.91
CA HIS A 56 14.26 15.93 -8.75
C HIS A 56 15.42 16.59 -8.00
N ARG A 57 15.28 16.76 -6.68
CA ARG A 57 16.33 17.30 -5.81
C ARG A 57 17.37 16.26 -5.36
N GLY A 58 17.29 15.03 -5.84
CA GLY A 58 18.22 13.95 -5.50
C GLY A 58 18.13 13.47 -4.05
N ILE A 59 16.96 13.65 -3.40
CA ILE A 59 16.76 13.16 -2.03
C ILE A 59 16.41 11.66 -2.10
N PRO A 60 17.17 10.78 -1.41
CA PRO A 60 16.98 9.34 -1.52
C PRO A 60 15.67 8.89 -0.88
N LYS A 61 15.03 7.92 -1.53
CA LYS A 61 13.81 7.23 -1.10
C LYS A 61 14.14 6.16 -0.06
N TYR A 62 13.11 5.54 0.51
CA TYR A 62 13.31 4.46 1.48
C TYR A 62 14.01 3.25 0.85
N ARG A 63 13.57 2.85 -0.33
CA ARG A 63 14.09 1.70 -1.09
C ARG A 63 15.55 1.83 -1.53
N ASP A 64 16.08 3.04 -1.55
CA ASP A 64 17.51 3.28 -1.85
C ASP A 64 18.40 2.85 -0.68
N ARG A 65 17.82 2.62 0.51
CA ARG A 65 18.51 2.20 1.74
C ARG A 65 18.12 0.79 2.20
N TYR A 66 16.89 0.36 1.90
CA TYR A 66 16.35 -0.95 2.27
C TYR A 66 15.81 -1.64 1.03
N SER A 67 16.46 -2.74 0.60
CA SER A 67 16.15 -3.42 -0.66
C SER A 67 15.04 -4.46 -0.56
N GLU A 68 14.68 -4.89 0.65
CA GLU A 68 13.66 -5.90 0.91
C GLU A 68 12.57 -5.35 1.83
N VAL A 69 11.36 -5.88 1.64
CA VAL A 69 10.16 -5.51 2.38
C VAL A 69 10.30 -5.80 3.87
N TYR A 70 9.66 -4.96 4.69
CA TYR A 70 9.46 -5.23 6.11
C TYR A 70 8.00 -5.59 6.40
N SER A 71 7.76 -6.82 6.87
CA SER A 71 6.42 -7.32 7.20
C SER A 71 6.00 -6.97 8.63
N ILE A 72 4.79 -6.44 8.80
CA ILE A 72 4.22 -5.99 10.06
C ILE A 72 2.87 -6.68 10.29
N PHE A 73 2.74 -7.41 11.39
CA PHE A 73 1.48 -8.03 11.79
C PHE A 73 0.86 -7.31 12.98
N ILE A 74 -0.38 -6.83 12.84
CA ILE A 74 -1.14 -6.20 13.93
C ILE A 74 -2.14 -7.22 14.49
N GLY A 75 -1.64 -8.14 15.30
CA GLY A 75 -2.39 -9.29 15.82
C GLY A 75 -3.05 -9.07 17.19
N SER A 76 -4.26 -9.59 17.35
CA SER A 76 -4.93 -9.75 18.65
C SER A 76 -6.11 -10.73 18.55
N LEU A 77 -6.17 -11.66 19.50
CA LEU A 77 -7.27 -12.63 19.62
C LEU A 77 -8.57 -12.01 20.15
N LYS A 78 -8.52 -10.77 20.67
CA LYS A 78 -9.73 -10.06 21.09
C LYS A 78 -10.35 -9.36 19.89
N GLY A 79 -11.64 -9.62 19.64
CA GLY A 79 -12.44 -8.86 18.69
C GLY A 79 -12.61 -7.40 19.12
N GLY A 80 -12.77 -6.49 18.16
CA GLY A 80 -13.10 -5.08 18.44
C GLY A 80 -11.98 -4.23 19.06
N VAL A 81 -10.72 -4.68 19.04
CA VAL A 81 -9.57 -3.92 19.59
C VAL A 81 -8.86 -3.04 18.56
N SER A 82 -9.56 -2.64 17.49
CA SER A 82 -9.05 -1.74 16.45
C SER A 82 -7.91 -2.29 15.59
N LYS A 83 -7.79 -3.62 15.39
CA LYS A 83 -6.75 -4.23 14.52
C LYS A 83 -6.78 -3.64 13.10
N THR A 84 -7.86 -3.90 12.36
CA THR A 84 -8.06 -3.42 10.98
C THR A 84 -7.92 -1.92 10.85
N VAL A 85 -8.59 -1.16 11.73
CA VAL A 85 -8.52 0.30 11.72
C VAL A 85 -7.08 0.77 11.94
N SER A 86 -6.31 0.12 12.81
CA SER A 86 -4.90 0.44 13.02
C SER A 86 -4.07 0.10 11.79
N SER A 87 -4.25 -1.09 11.20
CA SER A 87 -3.52 -1.52 10.00
C SER A 87 -3.74 -0.57 8.83
N VAL A 88 -4.99 -0.26 8.52
CA VAL A 88 -5.37 0.69 7.46
C VAL A 88 -4.86 2.10 7.77
N SER A 89 -5.05 2.58 9.00
CA SER A 89 -4.64 3.94 9.38
C SER A 89 -3.12 4.10 9.35
N VAL A 90 -2.37 3.10 9.81
CA VAL A 90 -0.90 3.11 9.75
C VAL A 90 -0.42 3.11 8.30
N ALA A 91 -1.00 2.28 7.43
CA ALA A 91 -0.63 2.27 6.01
C ALA A 91 -0.85 3.64 5.35
N HIS A 92 -2.03 4.23 5.52
CA HIS A 92 -2.32 5.56 4.99
C HIS A 92 -1.46 6.66 5.62
N ALA A 93 -1.29 6.63 6.94
CA ALA A 93 -0.50 7.62 7.66
C ALA A 93 0.95 7.57 7.21
N LEU A 94 1.58 6.40 7.14
CA LEU A 94 2.97 6.27 6.68
C LEU A 94 3.16 6.83 5.27
N ARG A 95 2.27 6.49 4.32
CA ARG A 95 2.36 6.99 2.95
C ARG A 95 2.18 8.51 2.85
N ALA A 96 1.23 9.07 3.59
CA ALA A 96 0.84 10.47 3.46
C ALA A 96 1.45 11.40 4.53
N HIS A 97 2.27 10.87 5.45
CA HIS A 97 2.82 11.67 6.54
C HIS A 97 3.72 12.78 5.96
N PRO A 98 3.50 14.07 6.31
CA PRO A 98 4.23 15.18 5.72
C PRO A 98 5.76 15.04 5.80
N HIS A 99 6.27 14.41 6.87
CA HIS A 99 7.70 14.21 7.06
C HIS A 99 8.25 12.92 6.44
N LEU A 100 7.40 12.04 5.92
CA LEU A 100 7.80 10.80 5.26
C LEU A 100 7.57 10.86 3.75
N LEU A 101 7.05 11.96 3.20
CA LEU A 101 6.83 12.07 1.76
C LEU A 101 8.13 11.88 0.94
N SER A 102 9.30 12.27 1.46
CA SER A 102 10.57 12.01 0.78
C SER A 102 10.94 10.53 0.70
N GLU A 103 10.35 9.70 1.55
CA GLU A 103 10.60 8.26 1.57
C GLU A 103 9.88 7.52 0.43
N ASP A 104 8.88 8.16 -0.18
CA ASP A 104 8.07 7.61 -1.29
C ASP A 104 7.52 6.21 -0.99
N LEU A 105 7.13 5.91 0.25
CA LEU A 105 6.81 4.54 0.67
C LEU A 105 5.78 3.83 -0.23
N ARG A 106 6.06 2.56 -0.57
CA ARG A 106 5.14 1.62 -1.22
C ARG A 106 4.64 0.63 -0.17
N ILE A 107 3.33 0.58 0.04
CA ILE A 107 2.74 -0.17 1.15
C ILE A 107 1.66 -1.10 0.62
N LEU A 108 1.72 -2.38 0.99
CA LEU A 108 0.69 -3.37 0.71
C LEU A 108 0.03 -3.80 2.02
N LEU A 109 -1.30 -3.81 2.06
CA LEU A 109 -2.08 -4.45 3.11
C LEU A 109 -2.59 -5.81 2.60
N LEU A 110 -2.27 -6.88 3.30
CA LEU A 110 -2.85 -8.20 3.07
C LEU A 110 -4.04 -8.37 4.02
N ASP A 111 -5.24 -8.44 3.45
CA ASP A 111 -6.45 -8.76 4.20
C ASP A 111 -6.62 -10.28 4.22
N LEU A 112 -6.56 -10.88 5.41
CA LEU A 112 -6.78 -12.32 5.63
C LEU A 112 -7.98 -12.56 6.56
N ASP A 113 -8.80 -11.54 6.81
CA ASP A 113 -10.05 -11.69 7.53
C ASP A 113 -11.19 -11.89 6.52
N PRO A 114 -11.93 -13.02 6.52
CA PRO A 114 -13.08 -13.22 5.64
C PRO A 114 -14.16 -12.13 5.79
N GLN A 115 -14.20 -11.38 6.90
CA GLN A 115 -15.08 -10.22 7.03
C GLN A 115 -14.67 -9.05 6.13
N SER A 116 -13.49 -9.09 5.49
CA SER A 116 -13.00 -8.15 4.48
C SER A 116 -12.99 -6.69 4.92
N SER A 117 -12.89 -6.44 6.22
CA SER A 117 -13.03 -5.08 6.77
C SER A 117 -11.93 -4.16 6.24
N ALA A 118 -10.69 -4.64 6.11
CA ALA A 118 -9.58 -3.89 5.54
C ALA A 118 -9.83 -3.56 4.06
N THR A 119 -10.28 -4.56 3.30
CA THR A 119 -10.69 -4.42 1.89
C THR A 119 -11.74 -3.34 1.71
N MET A 120 -12.82 -3.36 2.52
CA MET A 120 -13.87 -2.36 2.49
C MET A 120 -13.38 -0.93 2.77
N PHE A 121 -12.45 -0.76 3.73
CA PHE A 121 -11.88 0.55 4.05
C PHE A 121 -10.99 1.11 2.94
N LEU A 122 -10.26 0.24 2.23
CA LEU A 122 -9.26 0.65 1.25
C LEU A 122 -9.84 0.80 -0.16
N ASN A 123 -10.82 -0.02 -0.53
CA ASN A 123 -11.45 0.04 -1.85
C ASN A 123 -12.83 -0.65 -1.87
N TYR A 124 -13.87 0.10 -1.48
CA TYR A 124 -15.24 -0.43 -1.40
C TYR A 124 -15.78 -0.99 -2.73
N LEU A 125 -15.27 -0.53 -3.89
CA LEU A 125 -15.72 -1.02 -5.19
C LEU A 125 -15.30 -2.46 -5.46
N HIS A 126 -14.18 -2.89 -4.87
CA HIS A 126 -13.67 -4.26 -4.97
C HIS A 126 -14.12 -5.14 -3.80
N ALA A 127 -14.90 -4.61 -2.85
CA ALA A 127 -15.50 -5.36 -1.76
C ALA A 127 -16.94 -5.87 -2.09
N VAL A 128 -17.47 -5.53 -3.28
CA VAL A 128 -18.85 -5.84 -3.68
C VAL A 128 -18.84 -6.89 -4.79
N GLY A 129 -19.25 -8.12 -4.46
CA GLY A 129 -19.35 -9.25 -5.39
C GLY A 129 -18.48 -10.44 -4.97
N LEU A 130 -18.50 -11.49 -5.79
CA LEU A 130 -17.54 -12.59 -5.66
C LEU A 130 -16.16 -12.05 -6.09
N VAL A 131 -15.20 -12.07 -5.16
CA VAL A 131 -13.80 -11.74 -5.44
C VAL A 131 -13.07 -13.06 -5.58
N ASP A 132 -12.68 -13.40 -6.81
CA ASP A 132 -11.93 -14.63 -7.12
C ASP A 132 -10.40 -14.41 -7.09
N THR A 133 -9.96 -13.24 -6.63
CA THR A 133 -8.55 -12.84 -6.50
C THR A 133 -8.20 -12.36 -5.07
N THR A 134 -8.52 -13.16 -4.05
CA THR A 134 -8.23 -12.86 -2.64
C THR A 134 -6.83 -13.28 -2.20
N ALA A 135 -6.36 -12.76 -1.05
CA ALA A 135 -5.09 -13.18 -0.47
C ALA A 135 -5.04 -14.68 -0.11
N PRO A 136 -6.07 -15.28 0.53
CA PRO A 136 -6.11 -16.73 0.76
C PRO A 136 -6.12 -17.55 -0.54
N GLN A 137 -6.78 -17.09 -1.59
CA GLN A 137 -6.74 -17.75 -2.90
C GLN A 137 -5.35 -17.66 -3.53
N ALA A 138 -4.70 -16.50 -3.50
CA ALA A 138 -3.34 -16.32 -3.99
C ALA A 138 -2.34 -17.25 -3.30
N MET A 139 -2.50 -17.44 -1.98
CA MET A 139 -1.70 -18.35 -1.17
C MET A 139 -1.82 -19.80 -1.65
N LEU A 140 -3.03 -20.26 -1.97
CA LEU A 140 -3.30 -21.62 -2.47
C LEU A 140 -2.88 -21.82 -3.93
N GLN A 141 -3.12 -20.83 -4.78
CA GLN A 141 -2.81 -20.94 -6.21
C GLN A 141 -1.31 -20.83 -6.51
N ASN A 142 -0.53 -20.25 -5.59
CA ASN A 142 0.92 -20.09 -5.71
C ASN A 142 1.36 -19.43 -7.04
N VAL A 143 0.59 -18.43 -7.49
CA VAL A 143 0.76 -17.72 -8.76
C VAL A 143 2.08 -16.95 -8.86
N SER A 144 2.44 -16.50 -10.07
CA SER A 144 3.69 -15.75 -10.30
C SER A 144 3.69 -14.37 -9.61
N ARG A 145 4.87 -13.75 -9.46
CA ARG A 145 4.97 -12.37 -8.95
C ARG A 145 4.19 -11.39 -9.83
N GLU A 146 4.29 -11.55 -11.13
CA GLU A 146 3.64 -10.70 -12.13
C GLU A 146 2.12 -10.79 -12.00
N GLU A 147 1.60 -12.01 -11.88
CA GLU A 147 0.17 -12.27 -11.67
C GLU A 147 -0.33 -11.73 -10.32
N LEU A 148 0.46 -11.82 -9.24
CA LEU A 148 0.12 -11.16 -7.98
C LEU A 148 -0.06 -9.64 -8.14
N LEU A 149 0.85 -8.99 -8.89
CA LEU A 149 0.84 -7.54 -9.09
C LEU A 149 -0.28 -7.08 -10.03
N GLU A 150 -0.64 -7.89 -11.03
CA GLU A 150 -1.63 -7.54 -12.05
C GLU A 150 -3.06 -7.88 -11.63
N ASP A 151 -3.28 -9.06 -11.02
CA ASP A 151 -4.61 -9.62 -10.82
C ASP A 151 -5.09 -9.63 -9.36
N PHE A 152 -4.16 -9.75 -8.40
CA PHE A 152 -4.51 -9.89 -6.97
C PHE A 152 -4.36 -8.61 -6.15
N ILE A 153 -3.49 -7.69 -6.58
CA ILE A 153 -3.22 -6.46 -5.85
C ILE A 153 -3.97 -5.30 -6.48
N VAL A 154 -4.87 -4.68 -5.71
CA VAL A 154 -5.64 -3.52 -6.15
C VAL A 154 -5.18 -2.24 -5.46
N PRO A 155 -5.23 -1.08 -6.16
CA PRO A 155 -4.89 0.19 -5.53
C PRO A 155 -5.95 0.60 -4.52
N SER A 156 -5.53 1.30 -3.46
CA SER A 156 -6.45 2.00 -2.56
C SER A 156 -6.74 3.43 -3.04
N VAL A 157 -7.59 4.13 -2.30
CA VAL A 157 -7.85 5.58 -2.52
C VAL A 157 -6.62 6.46 -2.31
N ILE A 158 -5.56 5.97 -1.65
CA ILE A 158 -4.29 6.69 -1.46
C ILE A 158 -3.23 6.10 -2.39
N PRO A 159 -2.78 6.84 -3.43
CA PRO A 159 -1.72 6.36 -4.32
C PRO A 159 -0.46 5.93 -3.56
N GLY A 160 0.05 4.74 -3.87
CA GLY A 160 1.18 4.11 -3.18
C GLY A 160 0.80 3.24 -1.97
N VAL A 161 -0.49 3.15 -1.64
CA VAL A 161 -1.05 2.13 -0.76
C VAL A 161 -1.92 1.18 -1.59
N TYR A 162 -1.71 -0.11 -1.38
CA TYR A 162 -2.34 -1.18 -2.12
C TYR A 162 -2.95 -2.19 -1.14
N VAL A 163 -3.90 -2.98 -1.63
CA VAL A 163 -4.53 -4.05 -0.86
C VAL A 163 -4.60 -5.33 -1.69
N MET A 164 -4.28 -6.46 -1.05
CA MET A 164 -4.67 -7.77 -1.53
C MET A 164 -5.94 -8.15 -0.76
N PRO A 165 -7.09 -8.24 -1.44
CA PRO A 165 -8.40 -8.26 -0.77
C PRO A 165 -8.69 -9.60 -0.10
N ALA A 166 -9.72 -9.60 0.75
CA ALA A 166 -10.37 -10.80 1.28
C ALA A 166 -11.85 -10.82 0.89
N SER A 167 -12.47 -11.99 1.01
CA SER A 167 -13.90 -12.23 0.78
C SER A 167 -14.48 -13.14 1.87
N ILE A 168 -15.80 -13.10 2.02
CA ILE A 168 -16.51 -14.00 2.94
C ILE A 168 -16.27 -15.48 2.63
N ASP A 169 -16.02 -15.82 1.36
CA ASP A 169 -15.75 -17.19 0.92
C ASP A 169 -14.40 -17.72 1.41
N ASP A 170 -13.49 -16.83 1.82
CA ASP A 170 -12.21 -17.22 2.41
C ASP A 170 -12.39 -17.98 3.74
N ALA A 171 -13.56 -17.87 4.39
CA ALA A 171 -13.90 -18.69 5.55
C ALA A 171 -13.92 -20.20 5.21
N PHE A 172 -14.30 -20.57 3.98
CA PHE A 172 -14.24 -21.95 3.52
C PHE A 172 -12.80 -22.42 3.29
N ILE A 173 -11.93 -21.51 2.81
CA ILE A 173 -10.49 -21.79 2.67
C ILE A 173 -9.86 -22.03 4.04
N ALA A 174 -10.13 -21.15 5.00
CA ALA A 174 -9.57 -21.26 6.35
C ALA A 174 -10.04 -22.54 7.07
N SER A 175 -11.33 -22.88 6.97
CA SER A 175 -11.87 -24.09 7.61
C SER A 175 -11.37 -25.40 7.03
N ASN A 176 -10.97 -25.41 5.75
CA ASN A 176 -10.44 -26.59 5.05
C ASN A 176 -8.93 -26.48 4.76
N TRP A 177 -8.21 -25.62 5.49
CA TRP A 177 -6.83 -25.24 5.16
C TRP A 177 -5.90 -26.44 4.99
N ASP A 178 -5.98 -27.40 5.92
CA ASP A 178 -5.10 -28.58 5.92
C ASP A 178 -5.33 -29.43 4.66
N THR A 179 -6.59 -29.75 4.33
CA THR A 179 -6.94 -30.51 3.12
C THR A 179 -6.53 -29.78 1.86
N LEU A 180 -6.81 -28.47 1.77
CA LEU A 180 -6.47 -27.67 0.59
C LEU A 180 -4.94 -27.56 0.39
N CYS A 181 -4.17 -27.48 1.46
CA CYS A 181 -2.71 -27.51 1.39
C CYS A 181 -2.20 -28.87 0.88
N GLU A 182 -2.78 -29.98 1.35
CA GLU A 182 -2.42 -31.32 0.87
C GLU A 182 -2.78 -31.52 -0.61
N GLU A 183 -3.89 -30.95 -1.08
CA GLU A 183 -4.33 -31.08 -2.48
C GLU A 183 -3.54 -30.17 -3.44
N HIS A 184 -3.27 -28.92 -3.06
CA HIS A 184 -2.73 -27.90 -3.96
C HIS A 184 -1.24 -27.60 -3.75
N LEU A 185 -0.70 -27.83 -2.56
CA LEU A 185 0.63 -27.35 -2.14
C LEU A 185 1.50 -28.49 -1.56
N LEU A 186 1.48 -29.65 -2.24
CA LEU A 186 2.19 -30.86 -1.84
C LEU A 186 3.66 -30.58 -1.48
N GLY A 187 4.01 -30.86 -0.22
CA GLY A 187 5.38 -30.74 0.30
C GLY A 187 5.76 -29.35 0.82
N GLN A 188 4.89 -28.34 0.72
CA GLN A 188 5.09 -27.05 1.39
C GLN A 188 4.68 -27.12 2.86
N ASN A 189 5.37 -26.35 3.71
CA ASN A 189 4.96 -26.18 5.09
C ASN A 189 3.74 -25.27 5.13
N LYS A 190 2.60 -25.78 5.61
CA LYS A 190 1.33 -25.03 5.69
C LYS A 190 1.38 -23.70 6.46
N HIS A 191 2.37 -23.54 7.34
CA HIS A 191 2.60 -22.31 8.10
C HIS A 191 3.57 -21.33 7.40
N ALA A 192 4.26 -21.77 6.36
CA ALA A 192 5.19 -20.97 5.57
C ALA A 192 4.55 -20.40 4.28
N ILE A 193 3.36 -20.89 3.88
CA ILE A 193 2.69 -20.54 2.62
C ILE A 193 2.57 -19.03 2.40
N LEU A 194 2.11 -18.26 3.40
CA LEU A 194 2.00 -16.80 3.27
C LEU A 194 3.34 -16.16 2.92
N ARG A 195 4.42 -16.66 3.53
CA ARG A 195 5.77 -16.16 3.28
C ARG A 195 6.25 -16.56 1.89
N GLU A 196 6.24 -17.86 1.58
CA GLU A 196 6.84 -18.43 0.37
C GLU A 196 6.05 -18.04 -0.88
N ASN A 197 4.72 -18.10 -0.81
CA ASN A 197 3.87 -17.94 -1.98
C ASN A 197 3.50 -16.47 -2.25
N ILE A 198 3.65 -15.57 -1.26
CA ILE A 198 3.28 -14.14 -1.38
C ILE A 198 4.45 -13.22 -1.03
N ILE A 199 4.87 -13.18 0.25
CA ILE A 199 5.80 -12.14 0.75
C ILE A 199 7.15 -12.20 0.02
N ASP A 200 7.73 -13.39 -0.12
CA ASP A 200 9.05 -13.58 -0.74
C ASP A 200 9.04 -13.22 -2.23
N LYS A 201 7.89 -13.37 -2.92
CA LYS A 201 7.72 -12.96 -4.32
C LYS A 201 7.60 -11.44 -4.47
N LEU A 202 7.05 -10.75 -3.48
CA LEU A 202 6.77 -9.31 -3.50
C LEU A 202 7.83 -8.48 -2.75
N LYS A 203 8.90 -9.11 -2.27
CA LYS A 203 9.86 -8.49 -1.34
C LYS A 203 10.60 -7.27 -1.89
N HIS A 204 10.62 -7.06 -3.21
CA HIS A 204 11.25 -5.88 -3.85
C HIS A 204 10.22 -4.85 -4.33
N ASP A 205 8.93 -5.20 -4.31
CA ASP A 205 7.83 -4.39 -4.84
C ASP A 205 7.26 -3.43 -3.80
N PHE A 206 7.37 -3.79 -2.51
CA PHE A 206 6.87 -3.00 -1.40
C PHE A 206 7.97 -2.72 -0.38
N ASP A 207 7.85 -1.57 0.26
CA ASP A 207 8.73 -1.17 1.37
C ASP A 207 8.16 -1.73 2.69
N PHE A 208 6.82 -1.77 2.82
CA PHE A 208 6.11 -2.41 3.93
C PHE A 208 4.97 -3.31 3.45
N ILE A 209 4.84 -4.48 4.08
CA ILE A 209 3.64 -5.34 4.00
C ILE A 209 2.99 -5.37 5.37
N LEU A 210 1.75 -4.91 5.48
CA LEU A 210 0.94 -5.04 6.69
C LEU A 210 0.02 -6.24 6.54
N ILE A 211 -0.11 -7.04 7.60
CA ILE A 211 -0.95 -8.25 7.61
C ILE A 211 -2.10 -7.98 8.59
N ASP A 212 -3.33 -8.03 8.09
CA ASP A 212 -4.55 -7.94 8.89
C ASP A 212 -5.25 -9.32 8.91
N THR A 213 -5.61 -9.78 10.11
CA THR A 213 -6.30 -11.06 10.29
C THR A 213 -7.49 -10.88 11.23
N GLY A 214 -8.47 -11.80 11.10
CA GLY A 214 -9.55 -11.91 12.06
C GLY A 214 -9.07 -12.20 13.50
N PRO A 215 -9.93 -12.00 14.51
CA PRO A 215 -9.65 -12.44 15.88
C PRO A 215 -9.68 -13.97 16.04
N HIS A 216 -10.20 -14.66 15.02
CA HIS A 216 -10.29 -16.11 14.93
C HIS A 216 -9.20 -16.57 13.96
N LEU A 217 -8.39 -17.53 14.39
CA LEU A 217 -7.41 -18.25 13.58
C LEU A 217 -7.65 -19.73 13.86
#